data_AF-A0A5B7GFD4-F1
#
_entry.id   AF-A0A5B7GFD4-F1
#
_cell.length_a   1.000
_cell.length_b   1.000
_cell.length_c   1.000
_cell.angle_alpha   90.00
_cell.angle_beta   90.00
_cell.angle_gamma   90.00
#
_symmetry.space_group_name_H-M   'P 1'
#
loop_
_entity.id
_entity.type
_entity.pdbx_description
1 polymer ?
#
loop_
_entity_poly.entity_id
_entity_poly.type
_entity_poly.pdbx_seq_one_letter_code
_entity_poly.pdbx_strand_id
1 'polypeptide(L)'
;MDLLQSRLLRAIPLALLRILVVTVLPETAQHNYDASSKLLNQYDFIIIGGGSAGCVLAARLSEVPAWKVLLLEAGGKPPPESHIPGLNQLLLRGDADWNFFTEPQSNAFQGFADKVSVPSCNIRGVC
;
A
#
# COMPACT_ATOMS: atom_id res chain seq x y z
N MET A 1 -32.90 11.66 11.05
CA MET A 1 -32.20 10.96 9.96
C MET A 1 -31.04 10.25 10.59
N ASP A 2 -31.21 8.96 10.85
CA ASP A 2 -30.37 8.22 11.79
C ASP A 2 -28.93 8.13 11.29
N LEU A 3 -27.97 8.20 12.21
CA LEU A 3 -26.54 8.09 11.94
C LEU A 3 -26.21 6.88 11.04
N LEU A 4 -26.97 5.80 11.18
CA LEU A 4 -26.90 4.59 10.35
C LEU A 4 -27.26 4.85 8.88
N GLN A 5 -28.37 5.57 8.61
CA GLN A 5 -28.77 5.93 7.25
C GLN A 5 -27.75 6.85 6.59
N SER A 6 -27.18 7.80 7.34
CA SER A 6 -26.14 8.71 6.82
C SER A 6 -24.82 8.01 6.48
N ARG A 7 -24.45 6.97 7.24
CA ARG A 7 -23.28 6.13 6.97
C ARG A 7 -23.50 5.23 5.76
N LEU A 8 -24.68 4.62 5.64
CA LEU A 8 -25.06 3.80 4.48
C LEU A 8 -25.09 4.61 3.18
N LEU A 9 -25.69 5.81 3.20
CA LEU A 9 -25.73 6.70 2.04
C LEU A 9 -24.35 7.19 1.58
N ARG A 10 -23.33 7.17 2.45
CA ARG A 10 -21.93 7.52 2.11
C ARG A 10 -21.09 6.30 1.73
N ALA A 11 -21.34 5.14 2.35
CA ALA A 11 -20.54 3.93 2.15
C ALA A 11 -20.91 3.17 0.88
N ILE A 12 -22.20 3.09 0.54
CA ILE A 12 -22.68 2.34 -0.64
C ILE A 12 -22.09 2.90 -1.95
N PRO A 13 -22.10 4.22 -2.21
CA PRO A 13 -21.51 4.77 -3.44
C PRO A 13 -20.01 4.51 -3.55
N LEU A 14 -19.27 4.57 -2.43
CA LEU A 14 -17.83 4.34 -2.39
C LEU A 14 -17.48 2.87 -2.67
N ALA A 15 -18.26 1.94 -2.10
CA ALA A 15 -18.11 0.51 -2.36
C ALA A 15 -18.43 0.18 -3.82
N LEU A 16 -19.51 0.75 -4.38
CA LEU A 16 -19.88 0.57 -5.79
C LEU A 16 -18.83 1.17 -6.73
N LEU A 17 -18.29 2.35 -6.41
CA LEU A 17 -17.21 2.97 -7.17
C LEU A 17 -15.94 2.10 -7.14
N ARG A 18 -15.59 1.54 -5.98
CA ARG A 18 -14.45 0.62 -5.87
C ARG A 18 -14.66 -0.65 -6.70
N ILE A 19 -15.85 -1.25 -6.65
CA ILE A 19 -16.21 -2.43 -7.49
C ILE A 19 -16.14 -2.08 -8.97
N LEU A 20 -16.64 -0.91 -9.39
CA LEU A 20 -16.57 -0.45 -10.77
C LEU A 20 -15.11 -0.25 -11.22
N VAL A 21 -14.28 0.38 -10.39
CA VAL A 21 -12.85 0.59 -10.67
C VAL A 21 -12.12 -0.74 -10.82
N VAL A 22 -12.36 -1.71 -9.93
CA VAL A 22 -11.71 -3.02 -9.96
C VAL A 22 -12.15 -3.87 -11.16
N THR A 23 -13.40 -3.76 -11.60
CA THR A 23 -13.94 -4.56 -12.73
C THR A 23 -13.61 -3.97 -14.10
N VAL A 24 -13.44 -2.64 -14.21
CA VAL A 24 -13.10 -1.97 -15.47
C VAL A 24 -11.59 -1.96 -15.73
N LEU A 25 -10.78 -1.94 -14.68
CA LEU A 25 -9.33 -2.02 -14.84
C LEU A 25 -8.94 -3.49 -15.00
N PRO A 26 -8.27 -3.87 -16.11
CA PRO A 26 -7.86 -5.25 -16.30
C PRO A 26 -6.97 -5.65 -15.13
N GLU A 27 -7.36 -6.72 -14.44
CA GLU A 27 -6.54 -7.37 -13.44
C GLU A 27 -5.21 -7.71 -14.12
N THR A 28 -4.16 -6.95 -13.80
CA THR A 28 -2.84 -7.35 -14.24
C THR A 28 -2.52 -8.61 -13.45
N ALA A 29 -2.74 -9.75 -14.10
CA ALA A 29 -2.71 -11.09 -13.55
C ALA A 29 -1.71 -11.21 -12.40
N GLN A 30 -2.20 -11.74 -11.28
CA GLN A 30 -1.41 -12.13 -10.13
C GLN A 30 -0.42 -13.18 -10.61
N HIS A 31 0.77 -12.74 -11.04
CA HIS A 31 1.86 -13.66 -11.27
C HIS A 31 2.35 -14.03 -9.89
N ASN A 32 1.81 -15.12 -9.36
CA ASN A 32 2.29 -15.80 -8.17
C ASN A 32 3.71 -16.31 -8.49
N TYR A 33 4.68 -15.39 -8.50
CA TYR A 33 6.08 -15.72 -8.49
C TYR A 33 6.33 -16.37 -7.13
N ASP A 34 6.43 -17.70 -7.11
CA ASP A 34 7.01 -18.40 -5.98
C ASP A 34 8.51 -18.08 -5.94
N ALA A 35 8.82 -16.93 -5.34
CA ALA A 35 10.18 -16.46 -5.16
C ALA A 35 10.98 -17.39 -4.24
N SER A 36 10.32 -18.22 -3.42
CA SER A 36 10.96 -19.16 -2.51
C SER A 36 11.88 -20.14 -3.25
N SER A 37 11.44 -20.57 -4.45
CA SER A 37 12.23 -21.46 -5.33
C SER A 37 13.53 -20.83 -5.86
N LYS A 38 13.67 -19.50 -5.77
CA LYS A 38 14.82 -18.72 -6.25
C LYS A 38 15.60 -18.05 -5.13
N LEU A 39 15.30 -18.35 -3.87
CA LEU A 39 16.07 -17.82 -2.75
C LEU A 39 17.46 -18.46 -2.71
N LEU A 40 18.46 -17.60 -2.53
CA LEU A 40 19.84 -18.01 -2.34
C LEU A 40 20.10 -18.23 -0.85
N ASN A 41 21.07 -19.08 -0.53
CA ASN A 41 21.48 -19.29 0.85
C ASN A 41 22.17 -18.05 1.48
N GLN A 42 22.70 -17.14 0.65
CA GLN A 42 23.41 -15.93 1.09
C GLN A 42 23.21 -14.78 0.11
N TYR A 43 23.17 -13.57 0.68
CA TYR A 43 23.07 -12.28 -0.01
C TYR A 43 24.10 -11.31 0.58
N ASP A 44 24.63 -10.42 -0.24
CA ASP A 44 25.53 -9.36 0.22
C ASP A 44 24.75 -8.22 0.89
N PHE A 45 23.54 -7.95 0.39
CA PHE A 45 22.64 -6.94 0.93
C PHE A 45 21.22 -7.48 1.05
N ILE A 46 20.60 -7.22 2.20
CA ILE A 46 19.18 -7.47 2.43
C ILE A 46 18.53 -6.11 2.74
N ILE A 47 17.61 -5.69 1.87
CA ILE A 47 16.86 -4.46 1.99
C ILE A 47 15.46 -4.83 2.50
N ILE A 48 15.05 -4.22 3.60
CA ILE A 48 13.73 -4.44 4.20
C ILE A 48 12.88 -3.19 3.94
N GLY A 49 11.79 -3.36 3.21
CA GLY A 49 10.90 -2.30 2.74
C GLY A 49 11.24 -1.86 1.32
N GLY A 50 10.38 -2.22 0.37
CA GLY A 50 10.36 -1.79 -1.02
C GLY A 50 9.59 -0.50 -1.25
N GLY A 51 9.66 0.47 -0.32
CA GLY A 51 9.15 1.82 -0.54
C GLY A 51 10.04 2.64 -1.49
N SER A 52 9.76 3.94 -1.60
CA SER A 52 10.46 4.87 -2.51
C SER A 52 11.99 4.80 -2.39
N ALA A 53 12.54 4.78 -1.17
CA ALA A 53 13.97 4.65 -0.94
C ALA A 53 14.51 3.23 -1.20
N GLY A 54 13.78 2.20 -0.72
CA GLY A 54 14.22 0.81 -0.83
C GLY A 54 14.29 0.31 -2.28
N CYS A 55 13.34 0.71 -3.12
CA CYS A 55 13.36 0.40 -4.55
C CYS A 55 14.55 1.04 -5.27
N VAL A 56 14.87 2.31 -4.97
CA VAL A 56 16.03 3.00 -5.57
C VAL A 56 17.33 2.36 -5.11
N LEU A 57 17.46 2.06 -3.82
CA LEU A 57 18.64 1.40 -3.27
C LEU A 57 18.85 0.01 -3.89
N ALA A 58 17.78 -0.80 -3.97
CA ALA A 58 17.83 -2.12 -4.57
C ALA A 58 18.27 -2.05 -6.04
N ALA A 59 17.70 -1.12 -6.80
CA ALA A 59 18.07 -0.90 -8.20
C ALA A 59 19.56 -0.58 -8.34
N ARG A 60 20.08 0.38 -7.56
CA ARG A 60 21.49 0.80 -7.64
C ARG A 60 22.47 -0.27 -7.20
N LEU A 61 22.19 -0.99 -6.12
CA LEU A 61 23.06 -2.08 -5.67
C LEU A 61 23.06 -3.24 -6.67
N SER A 62 21.92 -3.51 -7.32
CA SER A 62 21.80 -4.58 -8.32
C SER A 62 22.49 -4.28 -9.65
N GLU A 63 22.90 -3.02 -9.92
CA GLU A 63 23.69 -2.67 -11.11
C GLU A 63 25.08 -3.32 -11.10
N VAL A 64 25.59 -3.70 -9.92
CA VAL A 64 26.88 -4.40 -9.76
C VAL A 64 26.64 -5.91 -9.83
N PRO A 65 27.06 -6.62 -10.90
CA PRO A 65 26.71 -8.04 -11.09
C PRO A 65 27.32 -8.99 -10.06
N ALA A 66 28.34 -8.54 -9.34
CA ALA A 66 29.00 -9.31 -8.30
C ALA A 66 28.17 -9.40 -7.01
N TRP A 67 27.23 -8.47 -6.78
CA TRP A 67 26.45 -8.39 -5.56
C TRP A 67 25.10 -9.08 -5.70
N LYS A 68 24.77 -9.90 -4.70
CA LYS A 68 23.47 -10.54 -4.53
C LYS A 68 22.63 -9.67 -3.60
N VAL A 69 21.56 -9.09 -4.13
CA VAL A 69 20.68 -8.18 -3.40
C VAL A 69 19.31 -8.83 -3.22
N LEU A 70 18.83 -8.89 -1.98
CA LEU A 70 17.47 -9.32 -1.65
C LEU A 70 16.64 -8.11 -1.19
N LEU A 71 15.49 -7.89 -1.81
CA LEU A 71 14.50 -6.90 -1.37
C LEU A 71 13.29 -7.61 -0.78
N LEU A 72 13.03 -7.39 0.50
CA LEU A 72 11.84 -7.86 1.20
C LEU A 72 10.83 -6.71 1.31
N GLU A 73 9.59 -6.97 0.91
CA GLU A 73 8.50 -6.02 1.03
C GLU A 73 7.32 -6.75 1.67
N ALA A 74 6.75 -6.16 2.71
CA ALA A 74 5.62 -6.74 3.43
C ALA A 74 4.31 -6.55 2.65
N GLY A 75 4.21 -5.45 1.90
CA GLY A 75 3.08 -5.12 1.08
C GLY A 75 2.94 -6.00 -0.15
N GLY A 76 1.71 -6.05 -0.64
CA GLY A 76 1.38 -6.73 -1.89
C GLY A 76 1.74 -5.92 -3.12
N LYS A 77 1.29 -6.43 -4.26
CA LYS A 77 1.28 -5.66 -5.51
C LYS A 77 0.39 -4.41 -5.33
N PRO A 78 0.80 -3.25 -5.85
CA PRO A 78 -0.06 -2.07 -5.84
C PRO A 78 -1.40 -2.37 -6.53
N PRO A 79 -2.54 -2.05 -5.89
CA PRO A 79 -3.85 -2.25 -6.48
C PRO A 79 -4.11 -1.22 -7.59
N PRO A 80 -5.04 -1.48 -8.52
CA PRO A 80 -5.26 -0.63 -9.70
C PRO A 80 -5.50 0.85 -9.38
N GLU A 81 -6.23 1.15 -8.31
CA GLU A 81 -6.52 2.52 -7.85
C GLU A 81 -5.26 3.31 -7.45
N SER A 82 -4.15 2.65 -7.13
CA SER A 82 -2.87 3.31 -6.81
C SER A 82 -2.20 3.95 -8.03
N HIS A 83 -2.53 3.48 -9.23
CA HIS A 83 -1.96 3.98 -10.47
C HIS A 83 -2.70 5.20 -11.04
N ILE A 84 -3.89 5.51 -10.52
CA ILE A 84 -4.74 6.59 -11.01
C ILE A 84 -4.64 7.78 -10.04
N PRO A 85 -4.05 8.91 -10.47
CA PRO A 85 -4.01 10.12 -9.65
C PRO A 85 -5.42 10.54 -9.22
N GLY A 86 -5.56 10.87 -7.93
CA GLY A 86 -6.85 11.25 -7.34
C GLY A 86 -7.65 10.10 -6.71
N LEU A 87 -7.29 8.83 -6.96
CA LEU A 87 -7.95 7.68 -6.33
C LEU A 87 -7.25 7.17 -5.06
N ASN A 88 -6.15 7.79 -4.61
CA ASN A 88 -5.43 7.33 -3.40
C ASN A 88 -6.31 7.30 -2.14
N GLN A 89 -7.35 8.12 -2.09
CA GLN A 89 -8.26 8.20 -0.94
C GLN A 89 -9.05 6.89 -0.76
N LEU A 90 -9.17 6.08 -1.82
CA LEU A 90 -9.78 4.75 -1.77
C LEU A 90 -8.89 3.70 -1.09
N LEU A 91 -7.59 3.98 -0.95
CA LEU A 91 -6.60 3.08 -0.36
C LEU A 91 -6.43 3.28 1.14
N LEU A 92 -6.76 4.48 1.63
CA LEU A 92 -6.69 4.79 3.05
C LEU A 92 -7.57 3.85 3.84
N ARG A 93 -7.05 3.33 4.95
CA ARG A 93 -7.76 2.39 5.83
C ARG A 93 -8.14 1.05 5.17
N GLY A 94 -7.52 0.73 4.02
CA GLY A 94 -7.69 -0.53 3.31
C GLY A 94 -6.51 -1.48 3.49
N ASP A 95 -6.47 -2.54 2.67
CA ASP A 95 -5.40 -3.56 2.71
C ASP A 95 -4.03 -3.03 2.24
N ALA A 96 -4.03 -1.90 1.52
CA ALA A 96 -2.84 -1.22 1.04
C ALA A 96 -2.26 -0.21 2.07
N ASP A 97 -2.86 -0.09 3.24
CA ASP A 97 -2.46 0.79 4.33
C ASP A 97 -1.97 -0.07 5.51
N TRP A 98 -0.91 0.36 6.18
CA TRP A 98 -0.45 -0.30 7.41
C TRP A 98 -1.46 -0.14 8.55
N ASN A 99 -2.36 0.85 8.46
CA ASN A 99 -3.38 1.11 9.47
C ASN A 99 -2.79 1.40 10.85
N PHE A 100 -1.64 2.05 10.89
CA PHE A 100 -1.12 2.62 12.14
C PHE A 100 -1.86 3.89 12.49
N PHE A 101 -2.24 4.01 13.76
CA PHE A 101 -2.90 5.17 14.31
C PHE A 101 -2.06 5.74 15.44
N THR A 102 -1.96 7.06 15.50
CA THR A 102 -1.42 7.72 16.68
C THR A 102 -2.43 7.70 17.81
N GLU A 103 -1.97 7.87 19.04
CA GLU A 103 -2.85 8.27 20.13
C GLU A 103 -3.48 9.65 19.86
N PRO A 104 -4.70 9.94 20.37
CA PRO A 104 -5.32 11.25 20.24
C PRO A 104 -4.46 12.36 20.86
N GLN A 105 -4.29 13.47 20.14
CA GLN A 105 -3.50 14.62 20.59
C GLN A 105 -4.35 15.89 20.71
N SER A 106 -4.08 16.72 21.72
CA SER A 106 -4.86 17.93 22.01
C SER A 106 -4.79 18.98 20.90
N ASN A 107 -3.70 19.01 20.12
CA ASN A 107 -3.43 20.06 19.12
C ASN A 107 -3.31 19.53 17.69
N ALA A 108 -3.65 18.27 17.42
CA ALA A 108 -3.55 17.66 16.09
C ALA A 108 -4.85 16.93 15.69
N PHE A 109 -5.10 16.79 14.39
CA PHE A 109 -6.19 16.00 13.80
C PHE A 109 -7.61 16.29 14.31
N GLN A 110 -7.89 17.51 14.81
CA GLN A 110 -9.19 17.89 15.39
C GLN A 110 -10.37 17.79 14.41
N GLY A 111 -10.12 17.73 13.10
CA GLY A 111 -11.14 17.50 12.07
C GLY A 111 -11.52 16.03 11.85
N PHE A 112 -10.79 15.08 12.44
CA PHE A 112 -11.09 13.65 12.38
C PHE A 112 -11.85 13.22 13.62
N ALA A 113 -12.87 12.36 13.46
CA ALA A 113 -13.73 11.91 14.55
C ALA A 113 -12.94 11.31 15.73
N ASP A 114 -11.85 10.59 15.42
CA ASP A 114 -11.02 9.90 16.41
C ASP A 114 -9.78 10.72 16.82
N LYS A 115 -9.55 11.88 16.20
CA LYS A 115 -8.38 12.77 16.43
C LYS A 115 -7.02 12.09 16.31
N VAL A 116 -6.93 11.07 15.45
CA VAL A 116 -5.71 10.30 15.20
C VAL A 116 -5.11 10.65 13.83
N SER A 117 -3.78 10.59 13.74
CA SER A 117 -3.07 10.63 12.47
C SER A 117 -3.20 9.29 11.73
N VAL A 118 -3.13 9.37 10.41
CA VAL A 118 -2.95 8.24 9.51
C VAL A 118 -2.00 8.75 8.43
N PRO A 119 -0.74 8.28 8.38
CA PRO A 119 -0.37 7.55 7.16
C PRO A 119 0.76 6.53 7.33
N SER A 120 0.60 5.34 6.74
CA SER A 120 1.74 4.62 6.15
C SER A 120 1.25 3.65 5.06
N CYS A 121 1.82 3.71 3.85
CA CYS A 121 1.45 2.79 2.77
C CYS A 121 2.14 1.43 2.94
N ASN A 122 1.37 0.35 2.79
CA ASN A 122 1.83 -1.05 2.81
C ASN A 122 1.77 -1.65 1.38
N ILE A 123 2.39 -0.96 0.43
CA ILE A 123 2.44 -1.39 -0.97
C ILE A 123 3.81 -1.07 -1.57
N ARG A 124 4.31 -2.00 -2.40
CA ARG A 124 5.59 -1.84 -3.08
C ARG A 124 5.62 -0.55 -3.90
N GLY A 125 6.70 0.22 -3.76
CA GLY A 125 7.01 1.40 -4.56
C GLY A 125 6.20 2.63 -4.20
N VAL A 126 5.42 2.61 -3.12
CA VAL A 126 4.58 3.74 -2.73
C VAL A 126 4.80 4.12 -1.26
N CYS A 127 5.25 5.36 -1.09
CA CYS A 127 5.02 6.33 -0.02
C CYS A 127 5.42 7.69 -0.61
#